data_AF-A0A3D3R6A3-F1
#
_entry.id   AF-A0A3D3R6A3-F1
#
_cell.length_a   1.000
_cell.length_b   1.000
_cell.length_c   1.000
_cell.angle_alpha   90.00
_cell.angle_beta   90.00
_cell.angle_gamma   90.00
#
_symmetry.space_group_name_H-M   'P 1'
#
loop_
_entity.id
_entity.type
_entity.pdbx_description
1 polymer ?
#
loop_
_entity_poly.entity_id
_entity_poly.type
_entity_poly.pdbx_seq_one_letter_code
_entity_poly.pdbx_strand_id
1 'polypeptide(L)' 'MCLSLCVTSFVSAAPLVYEGTEGPGKGKHIVFLAGDHEYRSEESLPELARILAKHHGFKCTVLFNIDPETGEIVAG' A
#
# COMPACT_ATOMS: atom_id res chain seq x y z
N MET A 1 30.06 17.13 27.91
CA MET A 1 28.68 17.40 27.43
C MET A 1 28.60 16.93 25.99
N CYS A 2 28.10 15.73 25.75
CA CYS A 2 27.94 15.17 24.41
C CYS A 2 26.55 15.56 23.92
N LEU A 3 26.47 16.51 22.98
CA LEU A 3 25.19 16.97 22.43
C LEU A 3 24.74 15.92 21.40
N SER A 4 23.85 15.01 21.81
CA SER A 4 23.27 14.00 20.93
C SER A 4 22.25 14.68 20.02
N LEU A 5 22.59 14.84 18.73
CA LEU A 5 21.70 15.37 17.71
C LEU A 5 20.66 14.29 17.34
N CYS A 6 19.42 14.43 17.82
CA CYS A 6 18.32 13.57 17.38
C CYS A 6 17.97 13.92 15.93
N VAL A 7 18.24 13.02 14.99
CA VAL A 7 17.75 13.12 13.62
C VAL A 7 16.28 12.73 13.64
N THR A 8 15.39 13.70 13.44
CA THR A 8 13.96 13.43 13.24
C THR A 8 13.74 12.87 11.85
N SER A 9 13.41 11.59 11.76
CA SER A 9 12.98 10.96 10.51
C SER A 9 11.57 11.43 10.15
N PHE A 10 11.40 11.93 8.93
CA PHE A 10 10.07 12.16 8.36
C PHE A 10 9.47 10.81 7.96
N VAL A 11 8.37 10.42 8.57
CA VAL A 11 7.56 9.28 8.13
C VAL A 11 6.59 9.81 7.07
N SER A 12 6.68 9.27 5.85
CA SER A 12 5.65 9.41 4.83
C SER A 12 4.85 8.13 4.80
N ALA A 13 3.53 8.22 4.63
CA ALA A 13 2.71 7.05 4.36
C ALA A 13 3.29 6.31 3.14
N ALA A 14 3.64 5.04 3.35
CA ALA A 14 4.23 4.20 2.32
C ALA A 14 3.12 3.32 1.69
N PRO A 15 3.14 3.12 0.36
CA PRO A 15 2.18 2.27 -0.30
C PRO A 15 2.35 0.80 0.14
N LEU A 16 1.25 0.05 0.18
CA LEU A 16 1.29 -1.39 0.43
C LEU A 16 1.66 -2.11 -0.87
N VAL A 17 2.76 -2.85 -0.86
CA VAL A 17 3.27 -3.56 -2.06
C VAL A 17 3.31 -5.05 -1.81
N TYR A 18 2.69 -5.81 -2.71
CA TYR A 18 2.84 -7.24 -2.82
C TYR A 18 3.64 -7.57 -4.06
N GLU A 19 4.81 -8.18 -3.86
CA GLU A 19 5.65 -8.63 -4.98
C GLU A 19 5.08 -9.93 -5.56
N GLY A 20 4.93 -9.96 -6.87
CA GLY A 20 4.57 -11.16 -7.62
C GLY A 20 5.79 -12.01 -7.96
N THR A 21 5.57 -13.30 -8.17
CA THR A 21 6.66 -14.25 -8.52
C THR A 21 6.53 -14.75 -9.96
N GLU A 22 5.86 -15.87 -10.15
CA GLU A 22 5.67 -16.56 -11.42
C GLU A 22 4.19 -16.65 -11.79
N GLY A 23 3.92 -16.89 -13.08
CA GLY A 23 2.56 -16.93 -13.61
C GLY A 23 2.30 -15.86 -14.67
N PRO A 24 1.05 -15.75 -15.15
CA PRO A 24 0.68 -14.90 -16.27
C PRO A 24 0.86 -13.39 -16.00
N GLY A 25 0.93 -12.99 -14.73
CA GLY A 25 1.17 -11.63 -14.28
C GLY A 25 2.63 -11.22 -14.21
N LYS A 26 3.58 -12.14 -14.42
CA LYS A 26 5.02 -11.84 -14.30
C LYS A 26 5.43 -10.70 -15.23
N GLY A 27 6.13 -9.71 -14.66
CA GLY A 27 6.56 -8.50 -15.37
C GLY A 27 5.45 -7.47 -15.59
N LYS A 28 4.24 -7.69 -15.04
CA LYS A 28 3.14 -6.72 -15.04
C LYS A 28 2.93 -6.16 -13.63
N HIS A 29 2.47 -4.91 -13.58
CA HIS A 29 2.21 -4.19 -12.34
C HIS A 29 0.77 -3.66 -12.35
N ILE A 30 0.00 -4.02 -11.32
CA ILE A 30 -1.35 -3.50 -11.06
C ILE A 30 -1.28 -2.52 -9.89
N VAL A 31 -1.88 -1.34 -10.06
CA VAL A 31 -2.02 -0.34 -9.00
C VAL A 31 -3.49 -0.20 -8.64
N PHE A 32 -3.82 -0.45 -7.38
CA PHE A 32 -5.14 -0.29 -6.79
C PHE A 32 -5.23 1.06 -6.07
N LEU A 33 -6.38 1.73 -6.22
CA LEU A 33 -6.72 2.92 -5.45
C LEU A 33 -7.86 2.58 -4.48
N ALA A 34 -7.55 2.53 -3.20
CA ALA A 34 -8.49 2.31 -2.11
C ALA A 34 -8.86 3.66 -1.47
N GLY A 35 -10.14 3.98 -1.49
CA GLY A 35 -10.70 5.23 -0.95
C GLY A 35 -12.20 5.35 -1.24
N ASP A 36 -12.84 4.23 -1.60
CA ASP A 36 -14.26 4.14 -1.82
C ASP A 36 -14.95 3.88 -0.48
N HIS A 37 -15.59 4.93 0.04
CA HIS A 37 -16.24 4.92 1.35
C HIS A 37 -17.51 4.08 1.40
N GLU A 38 -17.96 3.49 0.28
CA GLU A 38 -19.22 2.73 0.21
C GLU A 38 -19.00 1.22 0.38
N TYR A 39 -17.85 0.71 -0.09
CA TYR A 39 -17.58 -0.74 -0.17
C TYR A 39 -16.36 -1.20 0.62
N ARG A 40 -15.81 -0.35 1.49
CA ARG A 40 -14.65 -0.66 2.36
C ARG A 40 -13.47 -1.18 1.53
N SER A 41 -13.13 -0.42 0.49
CA SER A 41 -12.05 -0.75 -0.46
C SER A 41 -10.68 -0.90 0.21
N GLU A 42 -10.51 -0.27 1.38
CA GLU A 42 -9.34 -0.31 2.24
C GLU A 42 -9.09 -1.72 2.81
N GLU A 43 -10.09 -2.60 2.81
CA GLU A 43 -9.95 -4.00 3.21
C GLU A 43 -9.95 -4.95 2.01
N SER A 44 -10.87 -4.74 1.06
CA SER A 44 -11.08 -5.66 -0.06
C SER A 44 -9.95 -5.60 -1.11
N LEU A 45 -9.44 -4.41 -1.44
CA LEU A 45 -8.38 -4.27 -2.45
C LEU A 45 -7.02 -4.80 -1.98
N PRO A 46 -6.58 -4.62 -0.72
CA PRO A 46 -5.40 -5.31 -0.21
C PRO A 46 -5.47 -6.83 -0.32
N GLU A 47 -6.63 -7.42 0.02
CA GLU A 47 -6.78 -8.87 -0.07
C GLU A 47 -6.76 -9.35 -1.54
N LEU A 48 -7.45 -8.64 -2.43
CA LEU A 48 -7.41 -8.94 -3.86
C LEU A 48 -5.99 -8.80 -4.44
N ALA A 49 -5.29 -7.73 -4.09
CA ALA A 49 -3.91 -7.49 -4.49
C ALA A 49 -2.99 -8.64 -4.05
N ARG A 50 -3.15 -9.11 -2.81
CA ARG A 50 -2.42 -10.25 -2.26
C ARG A 50 -2.70 -11.54 -3.03
N ILE A 51 -3.97 -11.81 -3.35
CA ILE A 51 -4.37 -13.00 -4.14
C ILE A 51 -3.73 -12.94 -5.53
N LEU A 52 -3.82 -11.82 -6.23
CA LEU A 52 -3.24 -11.66 -7.57
C LEU A 52 -1.71 -11.78 -7.57
N ALA A 53 -1.04 -11.22 -6.57
CA ALA A 53 0.40 -11.35 -6.45
C ALA A 53 0.82 -12.81 -6.17
N LYS A 54 0.18 -13.44 -5.20
CA LYS A 54 0.50 -14.81 -4.77
C LYS A 54 0.18 -15.87 -5.81
N HIS A 55 -0.97 -15.77 -6.48
CA HIS A 55 -1.48 -16.83 -7.34
C HIS A 55 -1.24 -16.59 -8.83
N HIS A 56 -1.02 -15.33 -9.24
CA HIS A 56 -0.88 -15.00 -10.65
C HIS A 56 0.43 -14.25 -10.97
N GLY A 57 1.26 -13.93 -9.99
CA GLY A 57 2.60 -13.37 -10.20
C GLY A 57 2.63 -11.90 -10.59
N PHE A 58 1.52 -11.17 -10.39
CA PHE A 58 1.51 -9.71 -10.58
C PHE A 58 2.26 -9.01 -9.45
N LYS A 59 3.05 -7.99 -9.79
CA LYS A 59 3.35 -6.98 -8.78
C LYS A 59 2.08 -6.17 -8.52
N CYS A 60 1.68 -6.03 -7.27
CA CYS A 60 0.50 -5.25 -6.89
C CYS A 60 0.89 -4.16 -5.90
N THR A 61 0.40 -2.95 -6.13
CA THR A 61 0.53 -1.83 -5.19
C THR A 61 -0.86 -1.32 -4.83
N VAL A 62 -1.12 -1.09 -3.55
CA VAL A 62 -2.34 -0.46 -3.06
C VAL A 62 -2.00 0.91 -2.51
N LEU A 63 -2.68 1.92 -3.04
CA LEU A 63 -2.67 3.29 -2.56
C LEU A 63 -3.95 3.54 -1.78
N PHE A 64 -3.82 4.23 -0.66
CA PHE A 64 -4.95 4.55 0.21
C PHE A 64 -5.21 6.05 0.20
N ASN A 65 -6.48 6.45 0.33
CA ASN A 65 -6.80 7.79 0.78
C ASN A 65 -6.25 7.97 2.21
N ILE A 66 -5.52 9.06 2.39
CA ILE A 66 -4.90 9.41 3.67
C ILE A 66 -5.29 10.83 4.07
N ASP A 67 -5.35 11.06 5.38
CA ASP A 67 -5.39 12.41 5.92
C ASP A 67 -4.01 13.08 5.64
N PRO A 68 -3.98 14.26 4.99
CA PRO A 68 -2.73 14.92 4.62
C PRO A 68 -1.95 15.49 5.80
N GLU A 69 -2.60 15.73 6.94
CA GLU A 69 -1.96 16.24 8.16
C GLU A 69 -1.39 15.10 9.01
N THR A 70 -2.12 13.99 9.14
CA THR A 70 -1.73 12.87 10.03
C THR A 70 -1.06 11.71 9.29
N GLY A 71 -1.34 11.54 8.00
CA GLY A 71 -0.90 10.39 7.20
C GLY A 71 -1.66 9.09 7.49
N GLU A 72 -2.74 9.15 8.28
CA GLU A 72 -3.57 7.99 8.60
C GLU A 72 -4.48 7.64 7.43
N ILE A 73 -4.79 6.34 7.27
CA ILE A 73 -5.75 5.87 6.27
C ILE A 73 -7.15 6.31 6.69
N VAL A 74 -7.83 7.01 5.79
CA VAL A 74 -9.23 7.40 6.00
C VAL A 74 -10.10 6.21 5.61
N ALA A 75 -10.66 5.53 6.59
CA ALA A 75 -11.66 4.50 6.37
C ALA A 75 -13.04 5.13 6.17
N GLY A 76 -13.79 4.61 5.20
CA GLY A 76 -15.22 4.92 5.03
C GLY A 76 -16.09 4.43 6.18
#